data_AF-A0A915NAG8-F1
#
_entry.id   AF-A0A915NAG8-F1
#
_cell.length_a   1.000
_cell.length_b   1.000
_cell.length_c   1.000
_cell.angle_alpha   90.00
_cell.angle_beta   90.00
_cell.angle_gamma   90.00
#
_symmetry.space_group_name_H-M   'P 1'
#
loop_
_entity.id
_entity.type
_entity.pdbx_description
1 polymer ?
#
loop_
_entity_poly.entity_id
_entity_poly.type
_entity_poly.pdbx_seq_one_letter_code
_entity_poly.pdbx_strand_id
1 'polypeptide(L)'
;MDYLLDRYIFDYLPFQISDELKKSISSSSMSVVKYADWFCKTQDVWNFFENHFTFLAAEIFYFLLFAFTLLHAIRLGGRYIYTWLGISWLIFSQEYFQLGKPQFDIQWHSQGLLSFCGGRIPISRVLGVRHVAIYSAVIFIERAFIPASIPPARECASMLKFIAYLRFYDMQCCATSILALIIKLPYDFLGTYFLWWTWDFGNPLTQERIYGVPWIVFAYDAFTIIIFVSVLNLTRYIFVLEAYNWKMFVKEFFCAAISASLASLLVLCLLGAICLYGIFLSTRTIVLIIISYQILMAILSSRLEKHPFNPYWFDELSFVVCIHFIFLMLLVAFYNPIYVVSRGFHQPIGPCQEKTTLLLGSEIFSFAKDIEKSTYFCLNGTGSEYFDFHCVPGGKPVIDDDIVEWYTICGKESNYDYQWEYIYLIWFLCIHGSIILYQAASKSWGTEQSNVKKKNN
;
A
#
# COMPACT_ATOMS: atom_id res chain seq x y z
N MET A 1 -15.65 -27.04 20.42
CA MET A 1 -16.70 -26.87 19.40
C MET A 1 -17.82 -27.88 19.59
N ASP A 2 -17.54 -29.18 19.80
CA ASP A 2 -18.58 -30.18 20.10
C ASP A 2 -19.50 -29.73 21.24
N TYR A 3 -18.92 -29.26 22.36
CA TYR A 3 -19.69 -28.72 23.49
C TYR A 3 -20.54 -27.48 23.13
N LEU A 4 -20.13 -26.66 22.16
CA LEU A 4 -20.88 -25.47 21.74
C LEU A 4 -22.06 -25.87 20.85
N LEU A 5 -21.84 -26.78 19.91
CA LEU A 5 -22.89 -27.26 19.02
C LEU A 5 -23.91 -28.09 19.79
N ASP A 6 -23.49 -28.95 20.71
CA ASP A 6 -24.41 -29.69 21.59
C ASP A 6 -25.28 -28.71 22.39
N ARG A 7 -24.65 -27.78 23.12
CA ARG A 7 -25.34 -26.86 24.03
C ARG A 7 -26.24 -25.83 23.35
N TYR A 8 -25.88 -25.35 22.15
CA TYR A 8 -26.57 -24.24 21.51
C TYR A 8 -27.38 -24.62 20.27
N ILE A 9 -27.14 -25.80 19.68
CA ILE A 9 -27.84 -26.23 18.46
C ILE A 9 -28.56 -27.55 18.70
N PHE A 10 -27.83 -28.60 19.05
CA PHE A 10 -28.42 -29.95 19.07
C PHE A 10 -29.45 -30.14 20.19
N ASP A 11 -29.28 -29.50 21.35
CA ASP A 11 -30.23 -29.56 22.47
C ASP A 11 -31.60 -28.92 22.17
N TYR A 12 -31.70 -28.07 21.14
CA TYR A 12 -32.93 -27.36 20.77
C TYR A 12 -33.68 -27.99 19.58
N LEU A 13 -33.14 -29.06 19.00
CA LEU A 13 -33.78 -29.70 17.85
C LEU A 13 -34.89 -30.66 18.31
N PRO A 14 -36.09 -30.62 17.69
CA PRO A 14 -37.24 -31.42 18.12
C PRO A 14 -37.13 -32.92 17.76
N PHE A 15 -35.99 -33.37 17.25
CA PHE A 15 -35.73 -34.75 16.83
C PHE A 15 -34.33 -35.21 17.26
N GLN A 16 -34.18 -36.51 17.54
CA GLN A 16 -32.88 -37.09 17.86
C GLN A 16 -32.02 -37.22 16.61
N ILE A 17 -30.83 -36.63 16.64
CA ILE A 17 -29.81 -36.75 15.60
C ILE A 17 -28.88 -37.91 15.97
N SER A 18 -28.57 -38.77 15.00
CA SER A 18 -27.60 -39.85 15.19
C SER A 18 -26.20 -39.31 15.47
N ASP A 19 -25.40 -40.03 16.27
CA ASP A 19 -24.05 -39.60 16.62
C ASP A 19 -23.14 -39.41 15.40
N GLU A 20 -23.35 -40.21 14.35
CA GLU A 20 -22.64 -40.05 13.07
C GLU A 20 -22.98 -38.72 12.39
N LEU A 21 -24.25 -38.34 12.37
CA LEU A 21 -24.69 -37.07 11.78
C LEU A 21 -24.23 -35.88 12.64
N LYS A 22 -24.25 -35.99 13.97
CA LYS A 22 -23.67 -34.96 14.86
C LYS A 22 -22.18 -34.74 14.58
N LYS A 23 -21.40 -35.82 14.44
CA LYS A 23 -19.97 -35.74 14.09
C LYS A 23 -19.74 -35.11 12.72
N SER A 24 -20.55 -35.47 11.72
CA SER A 24 -20.47 -34.90 10.37
C SER A 24 -20.77 -33.39 10.37
N ILE A 25 -21.82 -32.97 11.09
CA ILE A 25 -22.17 -31.56 11.26
C ILE A 25 -21.05 -30.82 12.00
N SER A 26 -20.54 -31.36 13.11
CA SER A 26 -19.46 -30.74 13.87
C SER A 26 -18.18 -30.56 13.06
N SER A 27 -17.78 -31.57 12.29
CA SER A 27 -16.64 -31.49 11.38
C SER A 27 -16.83 -30.42 10.29
N SER A 28 -18.04 -30.34 9.72
CA SER A 28 -18.38 -29.33 8.72
C SER A 28 -18.39 -27.91 9.31
N SER A 29 -19.00 -27.73 10.48
CA SER A 29 -18.99 -26.47 11.23
C SER A 29 -17.57 -26.05 11.61
N MET A 30 -16.73 -26.99 12.04
CA MET A 30 -15.31 -26.70 12.33
C MET A 30 -14.57 -26.24 11.07
N SER A 31 -14.84 -26.85 9.91
CA SER A 31 -14.27 -26.41 8.64
C SER A 31 -14.69 -24.97 8.30
N VAL A 32 -15.98 -24.65 8.44
CA VAL A 32 -16.49 -23.28 8.23
C VAL A 32 -15.85 -22.29 9.19
N VAL A 33 -15.73 -22.63 10.48
CA VAL A 33 -15.07 -21.77 11.48
C VAL A 33 -13.60 -21.57 11.13
N LYS A 34 -12.88 -22.61 10.70
CA LYS A 34 -11.49 -22.49 10.24
C LYS A 34 -11.36 -21.58 9.03
N TYR A 35 -12.26 -21.68 8.05
CA TYR A 35 -12.27 -20.77 6.90
C TYR A 35 -12.60 -19.34 7.30
N ALA A 36 -13.54 -19.14 8.23
CA ALA A 36 -13.89 -17.82 8.74
C ALA A 36 -12.73 -17.19 9.53
N ASP A 37 -12.10 -17.95 10.44
CA ASP A 37 -10.93 -17.53 11.22
C ASP A 37 -9.72 -17.24 10.30
N TRP A 38 -9.52 -18.05 9.26
CA TRP A 38 -8.51 -17.75 8.25
C TRP A 38 -8.89 -16.52 7.42
N PHE A 39 -10.17 -16.32 7.08
CA PHE A 39 -10.56 -15.19 6.27
C PHE A 39 -10.44 -13.87 7.03
N CYS A 40 -10.90 -13.81 8.27
CA CYS A 40 -10.92 -12.61 9.10
C CYS A 40 -10.70 -12.95 10.58
N LYS A 41 -9.65 -12.35 11.16
CA LYS A 41 -9.37 -12.37 12.59
C LYS A 41 -9.66 -11.01 13.20
N THR A 42 -10.20 -11.04 14.41
CA THR A 42 -10.45 -9.85 15.23
C THR A 42 -9.56 -9.88 16.46
N GLN A 43 -9.02 -8.73 16.85
CA GLN A 43 -8.27 -8.58 18.09
C GLN A 43 -9.15 -7.95 19.19
N ASP A 44 -8.89 -8.31 20.44
CA ASP A 44 -9.52 -7.62 21.58
C ASP A 44 -9.09 -6.15 21.61
N VAL A 45 -10.08 -5.26 21.56
CA VAL A 45 -9.91 -3.81 21.40
C VAL A 45 -9.13 -3.22 22.58
N TRP A 46 -9.40 -3.68 23.80
CA TRP A 46 -8.76 -3.14 25.00
C TRP A 46 -7.30 -3.54 25.08
N ASN A 47 -7.01 -4.82 24.86
CA ASN A 47 -5.65 -5.31 24.77
C ASN A 47 -4.86 -4.64 23.62
N PHE A 48 -5.52 -4.36 22.49
CA PHE A 48 -4.88 -3.63 21.38
C PHE A 48 -4.62 -2.16 21.71
N PHE A 49 -5.56 -1.50 22.38
CA PHE A 49 -5.41 -0.12 22.87
C PHE A 49 -4.24 0.02 23.84
N GLU A 50 -4.11 -0.90 24.81
CA GLU A 50 -3.05 -0.83 25.82
C GLU A 50 -1.65 -1.07 25.24
N ASN A 51 -1.52 -2.01 24.29
CA ASN A 51 -0.21 -2.45 23.80
C ASN A 51 0.25 -1.73 22.52
N HIS A 52 -0.69 -1.32 21.66
CA HIS A 52 -0.37 -0.83 20.31
C HIS A 52 -1.35 0.27 19.85
N PHE A 53 -1.66 1.21 20.74
CA PHE A 53 -2.59 2.33 20.50
C PHE A 53 -2.34 3.07 19.18
N THR A 54 -1.08 3.34 18.82
CA THR A 54 -0.76 4.10 17.62
C THR A 54 -1.23 3.41 16.35
N PHE A 55 -1.18 2.07 16.32
CA PHE A 55 -1.67 1.30 15.18
C PHE A 55 -3.19 1.27 15.15
N LEU A 56 -3.85 1.05 16.30
CA LEU A 56 -5.32 1.14 16.40
C LEU A 56 -5.85 2.52 15.94
N ALA A 57 -5.21 3.60 16.40
CA ALA A 57 -5.56 4.95 15.98
C ALA A 57 -5.37 5.15 14.48
N ALA A 58 -4.25 4.67 13.92
CA ALA A 58 -3.99 4.71 12.48
C ALA A 58 -5.05 3.90 11.70
N GLU A 59 -5.48 2.73 12.18
CA GLU A 59 -6.47 1.93 11.48
C GLU A 59 -7.84 2.61 11.39
N ILE A 60 -8.34 3.11 12.51
CA ILE A 60 -9.62 3.84 12.56
C ILE A 60 -9.51 5.07 11.65
N PHE A 61 -8.42 5.82 11.76
CA PHE A 61 -8.19 7.02 10.99
C PHE A 61 -8.12 6.76 9.48
N TYR A 62 -7.34 5.78 9.04
CA TYR A 62 -7.20 5.46 7.62
C TYR A 62 -8.45 4.83 7.03
N PHE A 63 -9.23 4.08 7.81
CA PHE A 63 -10.53 3.60 7.37
C PHE A 63 -11.51 4.76 7.10
N LEU A 64 -11.50 5.80 7.95
CA LEU A 64 -12.28 7.02 7.71
C LEU A 64 -11.80 7.78 6.47
N LEU A 65 -10.49 7.94 6.28
CA LEU A 65 -9.95 8.58 5.08
C LEU A 65 -10.26 7.80 3.81
N PHE A 66 -10.18 6.47 3.87
CA PHE A 66 -10.61 5.59 2.79
C PHE A 66 -12.08 5.86 2.43
N ALA A 67 -12.97 5.92 3.42
CA ALA A 67 -14.38 6.25 3.19
C ALA A 67 -14.55 7.64 2.55
N PHE A 68 -13.80 8.66 2.97
CA PHE A 68 -13.83 9.97 2.32
C PHE A 68 -13.37 9.94 0.86
N THR A 69 -12.31 9.19 0.51
CA THR A 69 -11.90 9.03 -0.89
C THR A 69 -12.96 8.32 -1.74
N LEU A 70 -13.66 7.33 -1.17
CA LEU A 70 -14.76 6.64 -1.82
C LEU A 70 -15.96 7.57 -2.02
N LEU A 71 -16.36 8.34 -1.00
CA LEU A 71 -17.44 9.32 -1.10
C LEU A 71 -17.14 10.36 -2.18
N HIS A 72 -15.90 10.85 -2.26
CA HIS A 72 -15.46 11.72 -3.34
C HIS A 72 -15.61 11.03 -4.71
N ALA A 73 -15.17 9.78 -4.85
CA ALA A 73 -15.26 9.03 -6.09
C ALA A 73 -16.72 8.78 -6.53
N ILE A 74 -17.61 8.48 -5.59
CA ILE A 74 -19.05 8.29 -5.83
C ILE A 74 -19.71 9.62 -6.21
N ARG A 75 -19.39 10.71 -5.49
CA ARG A 75 -19.95 12.05 -5.73
C ARG A 75 -19.64 12.57 -7.12
N LEU A 76 -18.40 12.39 -7.58
CA LEU A 76 -18.01 12.77 -8.95
C LEU A 76 -18.50 11.75 -9.99
N GLY A 77 -18.65 10.49 -9.60
CA GLY A 77 -19.12 9.42 -10.47
C GLY A 77 -18.20 9.17 -11.68
N GLY A 78 -18.73 8.53 -12.70
CA GLY A 78 -18.03 8.32 -13.97
C GLY A 78 -16.64 7.69 -13.84
N ARG A 79 -15.61 8.31 -14.43
CA ARG A 79 -14.23 7.77 -14.40
C ARG A 79 -13.65 7.66 -12.99
N TYR A 80 -14.07 8.52 -12.08
CA TYR A 80 -13.53 8.58 -10.72
C TYR A 80 -13.80 7.31 -9.93
N ILE A 81 -15.01 6.75 -10.03
CA ILE A 81 -15.35 5.50 -9.35
C ILE A 81 -14.60 4.29 -9.92
N TYR A 82 -14.42 4.21 -11.25
CA TYR A 82 -13.66 3.11 -11.86
C TYR A 82 -12.17 3.22 -11.58
N THR A 83 -11.59 4.44 -11.55
CA THR A 83 -10.21 4.63 -11.09
C THR A 83 -10.06 4.15 -9.65
N TRP A 84 -10.97 4.51 -8.76
CA TRP A 84 -10.96 4.08 -7.36
C TRP A 84 -11.11 2.55 -7.21
N LEU A 85 -12.00 1.93 -7.99
CA LEU A 85 -12.15 0.47 -8.03
C LEU A 85 -10.91 -0.21 -8.60
N GLY A 86 -10.28 0.38 -9.63
CA GLY A 86 -9.01 -0.10 -10.19
C GLY A 86 -7.87 -0.06 -9.18
N ILE A 87 -7.77 1.00 -8.39
CA ILE A 87 -6.79 1.11 -7.29
C ILE A 87 -7.09 0.05 -6.21
N SER A 88 -8.37 -0.18 -5.90
CA SER A 88 -8.75 -1.25 -4.98
C SER A 88 -8.29 -2.61 -5.50
N TRP A 89 -8.60 -2.93 -6.76
CA TRP A 89 -8.14 -4.17 -7.40
C TRP A 89 -6.63 -4.29 -7.37
N LEU A 90 -5.90 -3.21 -7.68
CA LEU A 90 -4.43 -3.16 -7.68
C LEU A 90 -3.87 -3.53 -6.31
N ILE A 91 -4.42 -2.95 -5.24
CA ILE A 91 -4.00 -3.24 -3.87
C ILE A 91 -4.25 -4.71 -3.55
N PHE A 92 -5.47 -5.20 -3.78
CA PHE A 92 -5.82 -6.61 -3.54
C PHE A 92 -4.94 -7.58 -4.34
N SER A 93 -4.67 -7.30 -5.62
CA SER A 93 -3.83 -8.18 -6.44
C SER A 93 -2.39 -8.22 -5.95
N GLN A 94 -1.83 -7.10 -5.49
CA GLN A 94 -0.48 -7.07 -4.93
C GLN A 94 -0.36 -7.86 -3.63
N GLU A 95 -1.32 -7.69 -2.72
CA GLU A 95 -1.34 -8.46 -1.46
C GLU A 95 -1.55 -9.95 -1.75
N TYR A 96 -2.39 -10.31 -2.73
CA TYR A 96 -2.57 -11.69 -3.17
C TYR A 96 -1.26 -12.31 -3.68
N PHE A 97 -0.47 -11.58 -4.49
CA PHE A 97 0.81 -12.09 -4.99
C PHE A 97 1.85 -12.26 -3.87
N GLN A 98 1.89 -11.33 -2.91
CA GLN A 98 2.82 -11.41 -1.77
C GLN A 98 2.47 -12.60 -0.86
N LEU A 99 1.18 -12.83 -0.59
CA LEU A 99 0.74 -13.99 0.19
C LEU A 99 0.88 -15.32 -0.55
N GLY A 100 0.58 -15.35 -1.84
CA GLY A 100 0.56 -16.59 -2.63
C GLY A 100 1.94 -17.19 -2.87
N LYS A 101 3.00 -16.38 -2.73
CA LYS A 101 4.39 -16.78 -3.00
C LYS A 101 5.31 -16.25 -1.87
N PRO A 102 5.64 -17.07 -0.86
CA PRO A 102 6.41 -16.66 0.34
C PRO A 102 7.76 -15.97 0.08
N GLN A 103 8.31 -16.13 -1.12
CA GLN A 103 9.56 -15.49 -1.53
C GLN A 103 9.42 -13.97 -1.70
N PHE A 104 8.23 -13.50 -2.08
CA PHE A 104 7.90 -12.08 -2.23
C PHE A 104 7.42 -11.44 -0.93
N ASP A 105 7.22 -12.25 0.11
CA ASP A 105 6.85 -11.75 1.42
C ASP A 105 8.09 -11.07 2.03
N ILE A 106 8.10 -9.73 1.95
CA ILE A 106 9.17 -8.86 2.46
C ILE A 106 8.69 -7.99 3.63
N GLN A 107 7.39 -8.02 3.94
CA GLN A 107 6.74 -7.12 4.89
C GLN A 107 5.76 -7.90 5.75
N TRP A 108 5.97 -7.88 7.05
CA TRP A 108 5.15 -8.56 8.04
C TRP A 108 4.35 -7.54 8.83
N HIS A 109 3.03 -7.59 8.74
CA HIS A 109 2.19 -6.60 9.39
C HIS A 109 1.85 -6.99 10.83
N SER A 110 1.79 -5.97 11.71
CA SER A 110 1.15 -6.13 13.01
C SER A 110 -0.32 -6.45 12.81
N GLN A 111 -0.92 -7.13 13.80
CA GLN A 111 -2.33 -7.40 13.76
C GLN A 111 -3.13 -6.14 14.02
N GLY A 112 -4.08 -5.89 13.12
CA GLY A 112 -5.08 -4.86 13.29
C GLY A 112 -6.29 -5.36 14.09
N LEU A 113 -7.21 -4.43 14.33
CA LEU A 113 -8.55 -4.67 14.83
C LEU A 113 -9.27 -5.72 13.96
N LEU A 114 -9.09 -5.61 12.65
CA LEU A 114 -9.54 -6.57 11.65
C LEU A 114 -8.36 -6.92 10.75
N SER A 115 -7.97 -8.19 10.74
CA SER A 115 -6.90 -8.71 9.90
C SER A 115 -7.41 -9.85 9.02
N PHE A 116 -7.08 -9.83 7.75
CA PHE A 116 -7.45 -10.84 6.77
C PHE A 116 -6.35 -11.89 6.56
N CYS A 117 -6.70 -13.00 5.89
CA CYS A 117 -5.77 -14.02 5.42
C CYS A 117 -4.86 -14.61 6.51
N GLY A 118 -5.48 -15.14 7.57
CA GLY A 118 -4.83 -15.78 8.70
C GLY A 118 -4.35 -14.79 9.76
N GLY A 119 -4.72 -13.52 9.63
CA GLY A 119 -4.21 -12.43 10.46
C GLY A 119 -2.95 -11.77 9.89
N ARG A 120 -2.70 -11.91 8.59
CA ARG A 120 -1.52 -11.37 7.89
C ARG A 120 -1.71 -9.96 7.36
N ILE A 121 -2.92 -9.59 6.92
CA ILE A 121 -3.15 -8.31 6.27
C ILE A 121 -4.16 -7.48 7.08
N PRO A 122 -3.73 -6.41 7.76
CA PRO A 122 -4.64 -5.54 8.49
C PRO A 122 -5.56 -4.77 7.53
N ILE A 123 -6.77 -4.43 7.97
CA ILE A 123 -7.76 -3.73 7.16
C ILE A 123 -7.23 -2.39 6.63
N SER A 124 -6.45 -1.68 7.43
CA SER A 124 -5.84 -0.39 7.07
C SER A 124 -4.85 -0.46 5.90
N ARG A 125 -4.27 -1.65 5.66
CA ARG A 125 -3.38 -1.90 4.52
C ARG A 125 -4.15 -2.01 3.21
N VAL A 126 -5.27 -2.74 3.24
CA VAL A 126 -6.11 -2.99 2.07
C VAL A 126 -7.06 -1.83 1.79
N LEU A 127 -7.67 -1.27 2.83
CA LEU A 127 -8.70 -0.22 2.77
C LEU A 127 -8.26 0.96 3.64
N GLY A 128 -7.30 1.74 3.16
CA GLY A 128 -6.73 2.81 3.96
C GLY A 128 -5.73 3.69 3.23
N VAL A 129 -4.52 3.78 3.76
CA VAL A 129 -3.50 4.75 3.34
C VAL A 129 -3.14 4.65 1.85
N ARG A 130 -3.18 3.45 1.26
CA ARG A 130 -2.84 3.25 -0.16
C ARG A 130 -3.87 3.87 -1.08
N HIS A 131 -5.16 3.80 -0.73
CA HIS A 131 -6.21 4.55 -1.41
C HIS A 131 -5.99 6.05 -1.27
N VAL A 132 -5.72 6.53 -0.05
CA VAL A 132 -5.47 7.95 0.20
C VAL A 132 -4.31 8.47 -0.65
N ALA A 133 -3.17 7.78 -0.68
CA ALA A 133 -2.00 8.19 -1.43
C ALA A 133 -2.22 8.11 -2.94
N ILE A 134 -2.62 6.94 -3.47
CA ILE A 134 -2.69 6.72 -4.92
C ILE A 134 -3.85 7.50 -5.52
N TYR A 135 -5.06 7.40 -4.94
CA TYR A 135 -6.24 8.05 -5.52
C TYR A 135 -6.09 9.58 -5.48
N SER A 136 -5.70 10.16 -4.34
CA SER A 136 -5.52 11.61 -4.25
C SER A 136 -4.45 12.10 -5.22
N ALA A 137 -3.32 11.38 -5.34
CA ALA A 137 -2.28 11.74 -6.29
C ALA A 137 -2.77 11.69 -7.74
N VAL A 138 -3.47 10.62 -8.15
CA VAL A 138 -4.04 10.51 -9.50
C VAL A 138 -4.97 11.68 -9.77
N ILE A 139 -5.87 12.03 -8.85
CA ILE A 139 -6.84 13.11 -9.07
C ILE A 139 -6.17 14.48 -9.09
N PHE A 140 -5.25 14.77 -8.17
CA PHE A 140 -4.54 16.05 -8.16
C PHE A 140 -3.73 16.27 -9.43
N ILE A 141 -3.00 15.24 -9.86
CA ILE A 141 -2.20 15.32 -11.09
C ILE A 141 -3.11 15.33 -12.32
N GLU A 142 -4.16 14.52 -12.39
CA GLU A 142 -5.15 14.62 -13.48
C GLU A 142 -5.65 16.06 -13.61
N ARG A 143 -6.08 16.72 -12.52
CA ARG A 143 -6.58 18.10 -12.57
C ARG A 143 -5.51 19.15 -12.87
N ALA A 144 -4.26 18.91 -12.50
CA ALA A 144 -3.13 19.79 -12.80
C ALA A 144 -2.65 19.65 -14.26
N PHE A 145 -2.88 18.49 -14.88
CA PHE A 145 -2.44 18.14 -16.22
C PHE A 145 -3.61 17.90 -17.18
N ILE A 146 -4.82 18.44 -16.97
CA ILE A 146 -5.84 18.44 -18.05
C ILE A 146 -5.47 19.58 -18.99
N PRO A 147 -4.95 19.32 -20.21
CA PRO A 147 -4.74 20.41 -21.14
C PRO A 147 -6.11 20.84 -21.65
N ALA A 148 -6.28 22.15 -21.80
CA ALA A 148 -7.41 22.76 -22.49
C ALA A 148 -7.63 22.21 -23.92
N SER A 149 -6.62 21.52 -24.44
CA SER A 149 -6.24 21.49 -25.84
C SER A 149 -5.63 20.16 -26.28
N ILE A 150 -5.83 19.03 -25.58
CA ILE A 150 -5.59 17.73 -26.24
C ILE A 150 -6.74 17.53 -27.23
N PRO A 151 -6.49 17.57 -28.55
CA PRO A 151 -7.53 17.29 -29.51
C PRO A 151 -8.00 15.84 -29.30
N PRO A 152 -9.31 15.57 -29.43
CA PRO A 152 -9.83 14.21 -29.31
C PRO A 152 -9.03 13.27 -30.23
N ALA A 153 -8.80 12.04 -29.76
CA ALA A 153 -7.99 11.01 -30.40
C ALA A 153 -8.20 10.85 -31.93
N ARG A 154 -9.41 11.19 -32.41
CA ARG A 154 -9.78 11.21 -33.84
C ARG A 154 -8.91 12.12 -34.72
N GLU A 155 -8.23 13.13 -34.18
CA GLU A 155 -7.36 14.04 -34.96
C GLU A 155 -5.87 13.66 -34.92
N CYS A 156 -5.52 12.58 -34.21
CA CYS A 156 -4.16 12.02 -34.17
C CYS A 156 -3.90 11.12 -35.39
N ALA A 157 -4.11 11.64 -36.60
CA ALA A 157 -3.82 10.92 -37.84
C ALA A 157 -2.31 10.77 -38.12
N SER A 158 -1.44 11.48 -37.38
CA SER A 158 0.02 11.41 -37.56
C SER A 158 0.73 10.78 -36.36
N MET A 159 1.71 9.92 -36.65
CA MET A 159 2.59 9.26 -35.66
C MET A 159 3.24 10.26 -34.70
N LEU A 160 3.50 11.49 -35.16
CA LEU A 160 4.07 12.57 -34.33
C LEU A 160 3.13 13.02 -33.21
N LYS A 161 1.81 13.10 -33.47
CA LYS A 161 0.81 13.45 -32.44
C LYS A 161 0.64 12.32 -31.44
N PHE A 162 0.76 11.06 -31.89
CA PHE A 162 0.75 9.89 -30.99
C PHE A 162 2.00 9.85 -30.09
N ILE A 163 3.18 10.17 -30.62
CA ILE A 163 4.41 10.28 -29.81
C ILE A 163 4.31 11.43 -28.80
N ALA A 164 3.77 12.58 -29.21
CA ALA A 164 3.51 13.70 -28.29
C ALA A 164 2.48 13.33 -27.21
N TYR A 165 1.45 12.57 -27.59
CA TYR A 165 0.45 12.01 -26.68
C TYR A 165 1.10 11.07 -25.66
N LEU A 166 1.88 10.08 -26.09
CA LEU A 166 2.60 9.17 -25.18
C LEU A 166 3.52 9.91 -24.22
N ARG A 167 4.31 10.88 -24.72
CA ARG A 167 5.21 11.69 -23.90
C ARG A 167 4.47 12.48 -22.82
N PHE A 168 3.28 12.97 -23.13
CA PHE A 168 2.45 13.69 -22.16
C PHE A 168 2.01 12.77 -21.01
N TYR A 169 1.58 11.54 -21.33
CA TYR A 169 1.20 10.58 -20.30
C TYR A 169 2.39 10.09 -19.49
N ASP A 170 3.57 9.91 -20.08
CA ASP A 170 4.79 9.54 -19.33
C ASP A 170 5.08 10.56 -18.22
N MET A 171 4.91 11.85 -18.52
CA MET A 171 5.09 12.94 -17.55
C MET A 171 4.02 12.90 -16.44
N GLN A 172 2.76 12.68 -16.80
CA GLN A 172 1.66 12.58 -15.84
C GLN A 172 1.85 11.39 -14.88
N CYS A 173 2.29 10.23 -15.39
CA CYS A 173 2.51 9.04 -14.59
C CYS A 173 3.66 9.24 -13.59
N CYS A 174 4.77 9.86 -14.03
CA CYS A 174 5.88 10.20 -13.14
C CYS A 174 5.46 11.17 -12.03
N ALA A 175 4.72 12.23 -12.39
CA ALA A 175 4.23 13.20 -11.40
C ALA A 175 3.26 12.57 -10.39
N THR A 176 2.38 11.67 -10.86
CA THR A 176 1.45 10.92 -10.00
C THR A 176 2.19 10.03 -9.02
N SER A 177 3.20 9.30 -9.50
CA SER A 177 4.06 8.44 -8.67
C SER A 177 4.78 9.25 -7.60
N ILE A 178 5.45 10.36 -7.95
CA ILE A 178 6.13 11.22 -6.99
C ILE A 178 5.15 11.74 -5.94
N LEU A 179 3.98 12.23 -6.36
CA LEU A 179 3.02 12.81 -5.42
C LEU A 179 2.47 11.75 -4.45
N ALA A 180 2.17 10.55 -4.95
CA ALA A 180 1.73 9.44 -4.11
C ALA A 180 2.82 9.02 -3.12
N LEU A 181 4.08 8.95 -3.54
CA LEU A 181 5.22 8.68 -2.66
C LEU A 181 5.36 9.76 -1.58
N ILE A 182 5.24 11.05 -1.92
CA ILE A 182 5.31 12.15 -0.96
C ILE A 182 4.19 12.01 0.10
N ILE A 183 2.98 11.64 -0.30
CA ILE A 183 1.86 11.42 0.63
C ILE A 183 2.15 10.20 1.53
N LYS A 184 2.70 9.12 0.98
CA LYS A 184 2.90 7.84 1.69
C LYS A 184 4.18 7.80 2.54
N LEU A 185 5.23 8.53 2.18
CA LEU A 185 6.57 8.42 2.78
C LEU A 185 6.58 8.63 4.31
N PRO A 186 5.91 9.66 4.89
CA PRO A 186 5.91 9.82 6.34
C PRO A 186 5.21 8.66 7.06
N TYR A 187 4.16 8.10 6.44
CA TYR A 187 3.48 6.91 6.96
C TYR A 187 4.42 5.71 6.96
N ASP A 188 5.22 5.53 5.90
CA ASP A 188 6.12 4.38 5.80
C ASP A 188 7.23 4.41 6.87
N PHE A 189 7.80 5.61 7.09
CA PHE A 189 8.76 5.83 8.18
C PHE A 189 8.12 5.56 9.53
N LEU A 190 6.92 6.10 9.79
CA LEU A 190 6.24 5.94 11.07
C LEU A 190 5.87 4.50 11.35
N GLY A 191 5.33 3.78 10.38
CA GLY A 191 4.91 2.41 10.62
C GLY A 191 6.06 1.44 10.87
N THR A 192 7.26 1.71 10.36
CA THR A 192 8.43 0.91 10.73
C THR A 192 8.86 1.17 12.18
N TYR A 193 8.88 2.44 12.61
CA TYR A 193 9.28 2.81 13.98
C TYR A 193 8.23 2.42 15.03
N PHE A 194 6.95 2.62 14.73
CA PHE A 194 5.84 2.22 15.60
C PHE A 194 5.43 0.75 15.41
N LEU A 195 6.27 -0.06 14.75
CA LEU A 195 6.07 -1.50 14.58
C LEU A 195 4.69 -1.88 13.99
N TRP A 196 4.11 -1.02 13.16
CA TRP A 196 2.89 -1.34 12.38
C TRP A 196 3.18 -2.46 11.37
N TRP A 197 4.43 -2.57 10.94
CA TRP A 197 4.97 -3.71 10.24
C TRP A 197 6.47 -3.81 10.48
N THR A 198 7.02 -4.99 10.21
CA THR A 198 8.45 -5.26 10.15
C THR A 198 8.84 -5.68 8.74
N TRP A 199 10.12 -5.52 8.41
CA TRP A 199 10.67 -5.90 7.10
C TRP A 199 11.47 -7.19 7.25
N ASP A 200 11.42 -8.07 6.25
CA ASP A 200 12.25 -9.28 6.21
C ASP A 200 13.72 -8.90 6.37
N PHE A 201 14.41 -9.42 7.38
CA PHE A 201 15.83 -9.12 7.63
C PHE A 201 16.79 -10.03 6.87
N GLY A 202 16.28 -11.17 6.40
CA GLY A 202 17.02 -12.17 5.65
C GLY A 202 17.16 -11.85 4.17
N ASN A 203 16.34 -10.93 3.67
CA ASN A 203 16.27 -10.60 2.25
C ASN A 203 17.35 -9.58 1.87
N PRO A 204 18.22 -9.85 0.88
CA PRO A 204 19.23 -8.89 0.44
C PRO A 204 18.64 -7.56 -0.07
N LEU A 205 17.42 -7.57 -0.62
CA LEU A 205 16.75 -6.37 -1.15
C LEU A 205 16.32 -5.39 -0.05
N THR A 206 16.18 -5.89 1.18
CA THR A 206 15.72 -5.10 2.33
C THR A 206 16.87 -4.68 3.24
N GLN A 207 18.12 -5.01 2.90
CA GLN A 207 19.28 -4.65 3.72
C GLN A 207 19.57 -3.15 3.68
N GLU A 208 19.50 -2.54 2.49
CA GLU A 208 19.68 -1.10 2.36
C GLU A 208 18.40 -0.36 2.77
N ARG A 209 18.44 0.31 3.93
CA ARG A 209 17.31 1.04 4.51
C ARG A 209 17.62 2.53 4.68
N ILE A 210 16.56 3.34 4.70
CA ILE A 210 16.58 4.74 5.10
C ILE A 210 15.49 4.93 6.15
N TYR A 211 15.89 5.31 7.37
CA TYR A 211 15.01 5.38 8.54
C TYR A 211 14.12 4.12 8.69
N GLY A 212 14.74 2.95 8.54
CA GLY A 212 14.07 1.63 8.67
C GLY A 212 13.32 1.14 7.45
N VAL A 213 13.02 1.99 6.48
CA VAL A 213 12.30 1.57 5.27
C VAL A 213 13.29 1.15 4.17
N PRO A 214 13.14 -0.05 3.59
CA PRO A 214 13.95 -0.48 2.46
C PRO A 214 13.83 0.43 1.24
N TRP A 215 14.96 0.77 0.61
CA TRP A 215 14.96 1.58 -0.62
C TRP A 215 14.12 0.96 -1.74
N ILE A 216 14.10 -0.38 -1.81
CA ILE A 216 13.36 -1.12 -2.84
C ILE A 216 11.85 -0.86 -2.80
N VAL A 217 11.29 -0.54 -1.62
CA VAL A 217 9.85 -0.28 -1.44
C VAL A 217 9.44 0.97 -2.22
N PHE A 218 10.28 2.02 -2.22
CA PHE A 218 10.00 3.24 -2.98
C PHE A 218 10.01 3.01 -4.49
N ALA A 219 10.95 2.20 -4.99
CA ALA A 219 10.93 1.82 -6.40
C ALA A 219 9.71 0.96 -6.74
N TYR A 220 9.37 -0.01 -5.88
CA TYR A 220 8.20 -0.86 -6.06
C TYR A 220 6.91 -0.03 -6.16
N ASP A 221 6.68 0.87 -5.22
CA ASP A 221 5.49 1.74 -5.23
C ASP A 221 5.50 2.69 -6.44
N ALA A 222 6.65 3.30 -6.75
CA ALA A 222 6.77 4.19 -7.90
C ALA A 222 6.41 3.50 -9.22
N PHE A 223 7.03 2.34 -9.49
CA PHE A 223 6.80 1.60 -10.73
C PHE A 223 5.37 1.06 -10.79
N THR A 224 4.83 0.58 -9.68
CA THR A 224 3.42 0.15 -9.61
C THR A 224 2.51 1.28 -10.10
N ILE A 225 2.68 2.49 -9.56
CA ILE A 225 1.82 3.63 -9.87
C ILE A 225 2.04 4.11 -11.31
N ILE A 226 3.30 4.19 -11.77
CA ILE A 226 3.61 4.55 -13.16
C ILE A 226 2.92 3.58 -14.12
N ILE A 227 3.12 2.27 -13.93
CA ILE A 227 2.53 1.26 -14.83
C ILE A 227 1.00 1.31 -14.76
N PHE A 228 0.42 1.39 -13.57
CA PHE A 228 -1.03 1.45 -13.41
C PHE A 228 -1.63 2.64 -14.17
N VAL A 229 -1.09 3.85 -13.97
CA VAL A 229 -1.60 5.07 -14.62
C VAL A 229 -1.33 5.05 -16.12
N SER A 230 -0.15 4.59 -16.56
CA SER A 230 0.17 4.46 -17.99
C SER A 230 -0.77 3.51 -18.70
N VAL A 231 -0.99 2.31 -18.15
CA VAL A 231 -1.90 1.30 -18.74
C VAL A 231 -3.34 1.79 -18.66
N LEU A 232 -3.75 2.47 -17.60
CA LEU A 232 -5.11 3.02 -17.47
C LEU A 232 -5.38 4.06 -18.55
N ASN A 233 -4.45 4.97 -18.77
CA ASN A 233 -4.59 6.00 -19.79
C ASN A 233 -4.51 5.43 -21.20
N LEU A 234 -3.61 4.46 -21.44
CA LEU A 234 -3.51 3.78 -22.73
C LEU A 234 -4.76 2.97 -23.05
N THR A 235 -5.27 2.18 -22.10
CA THR A 235 -6.47 1.39 -22.31
C THR A 235 -7.72 2.27 -22.47
N ARG A 236 -7.85 3.37 -21.71
CA ARG A 236 -8.90 4.36 -21.93
C ARG A 236 -8.79 5.01 -23.30
N TYR A 237 -7.59 5.37 -23.75
CA TYR A 237 -7.36 5.90 -25.08
C TYR A 237 -7.85 4.95 -26.19
N ILE A 238 -7.55 3.66 -26.06
CA ILE A 238 -7.91 2.64 -27.05
C ILE A 238 -9.42 2.32 -27.00
N PHE A 239 -9.99 2.12 -25.82
CA PHE A 239 -11.35 1.57 -25.66
C PHE A 239 -12.43 2.62 -25.37
N VAL A 240 -12.07 3.75 -24.78
CA VAL A 240 -12.96 4.80 -24.27
C VAL A 240 -12.55 6.17 -24.85
N LEU A 241 -12.72 6.30 -26.17
CA LEU A 241 -12.35 7.46 -26.98
C LEU A 241 -13.12 8.75 -26.65
N GLU A 242 -14.30 8.64 -26.03
CA GLU A 242 -15.20 9.77 -25.75
C GLU A 242 -15.20 10.14 -24.27
N ALA A 243 -15.65 11.36 -23.95
CA ALA A 243 -15.98 11.74 -22.58
C ALA A 243 -16.90 10.68 -21.96
N TYR A 244 -16.74 10.45 -20.65
CA TYR A 244 -17.44 9.36 -19.97
C TYR A 244 -18.95 9.36 -20.27
N ASN A 245 -19.46 8.22 -20.71
CA ASN A 245 -20.87 7.95 -20.92
C ASN A 245 -21.24 6.73 -20.08
N TRP A 246 -22.35 6.77 -19.34
CA TRP A 246 -22.79 5.67 -18.48
C TRP A 246 -22.90 4.34 -19.22
N LYS A 247 -23.18 4.35 -20.54
CA LYS A 247 -23.22 3.15 -21.38
C LYS A 247 -21.86 2.45 -21.53
N MET A 248 -20.77 3.16 -21.24
CA MET A 248 -19.39 2.69 -21.37
C MET A 248 -18.85 2.15 -20.04
N PHE A 249 -19.68 1.99 -19.01
CA PHE A 249 -19.26 1.52 -17.69
C PHE A 249 -18.49 0.21 -17.74
N VAL A 250 -18.92 -0.72 -18.61
CA VAL A 250 -18.26 -2.02 -18.80
C VAL A 250 -16.83 -1.82 -19.30
N LYS A 251 -16.63 -0.93 -20.28
CA LYS A 251 -15.30 -0.65 -20.84
C LYS A 251 -14.39 0.02 -19.82
N GLU A 252 -14.90 0.99 -19.07
CA GLU A 252 -14.14 1.66 -18.01
C GLU A 252 -13.73 0.69 -16.89
N PHE A 253 -14.64 -0.22 -16.51
CA PHE A 253 -14.32 -1.28 -15.56
C PHE A 253 -13.21 -2.20 -16.09
N PHE A 254 -13.28 -2.62 -17.36
CA PHE A 254 -12.21 -3.42 -17.97
C PHE A 254 -10.89 -2.66 -18.08
N CYS A 255 -10.88 -1.38 -18.44
CA CYS A 255 -9.67 -0.56 -18.42
C CYS A 255 -9.03 -0.56 -17.02
N ALA A 256 -9.82 -0.30 -15.98
CA ALA A 256 -9.34 -0.31 -14.59
C ALA A 256 -8.79 -1.69 -14.16
N ALA A 257 -9.52 -2.77 -14.47
CA ALA A 257 -9.13 -4.13 -14.11
C ALA A 257 -7.87 -4.61 -14.86
N ILE A 258 -7.75 -4.30 -16.16
CA ILE A 258 -6.56 -4.61 -16.97
C ILE A 258 -5.35 -3.87 -16.41
N SER A 259 -5.48 -2.56 -16.13
CA SER A 259 -4.38 -1.76 -15.60
C SER A 259 -3.89 -2.28 -14.25
N ALA A 260 -4.81 -2.60 -13.35
CA ALA A 260 -4.47 -3.09 -12.03
C ALA A 260 -3.79 -4.46 -12.06
N SER A 261 -4.30 -5.37 -12.90
CA SER A 261 -3.74 -6.71 -13.08
C SER A 261 -2.35 -6.65 -13.74
N LEU A 262 -2.21 -5.86 -14.81
CA LEU A 262 -0.96 -5.74 -15.55
C LEU A 262 0.11 -5.01 -14.72
N ALA A 263 -0.25 -3.97 -13.96
CA ALA A 263 0.67 -3.29 -13.06
C ALA A 263 1.23 -4.23 -12.00
N SER A 264 0.37 -5.07 -11.40
CA SER A 264 0.79 -6.06 -10.41
C SER A 264 1.74 -7.11 -10.98
N LEU A 265 1.49 -7.58 -12.21
CA LEU A 265 2.37 -8.55 -12.86
C LEU A 265 3.71 -7.92 -13.29
N LEU A 266 3.66 -6.76 -13.94
CA LEU A 266 4.87 -6.09 -14.45
C LEU A 266 5.78 -5.60 -13.35
N VAL A 267 5.24 -5.12 -12.21
CA VAL A 267 6.09 -4.70 -11.09
C VAL A 267 6.84 -5.88 -10.48
N LEU A 268 6.26 -7.09 -10.45
CA LEU A 268 6.97 -8.29 -9.99
C LEU A 268 8.12 -8.65 -10.93
N CYS A 269 7.90 -8.57 -12.25
CA CYS A 269 8.96 -8.76 -13.24
C CYS A 269 10.07 -7.72 -13.11
N LEU A 270 9.71 -6.44 -12.88
CA LEU A 270 10.67 -5.36 -12.67
C LEU A 270 11.46 -5.54 -11.37
N LEU A 271 10.80 -5.96 -10.29
CA LEU A 271 11.48 -6.27 -9.03
C LEU A 271 12.52 -7.36 -9.26
N GLY A 272 12.18 -8.38 -10.06
CA GLY A 272 13.13 -9.37 -10.55
C GLY A 272 14.31 -8.83 -11.32
N ALA A 273 14.04 -7.98 -12.30
CA ALA A 273 15.10 -7.33 -13.06
C ALA A 273 16.01 -6.52 -12.11
N ILE A 274 15.43 -5.77 -11.15
CA ILE A 274 16.20 -5.02 -10.16
C ILE A 274 17.02 -5.95 -9.27
N CYS A 275 16.52 -7.13 -8.88
CA CYS A 275 17.31 -8.13 -8.17
C CYS A 275 18.54 -8.56 -8.97
N LEU A 276 18.39 -8.72 -10.29
CA LEU A 276 19.48 -9.10 -11.20
C LEU A 276 20.50 -7.98 -11.37
N TYR A 277 20.05 -6.74 -11.55
CA TYR A 277 20.91 -5.57 -11.65
C TYR A 277 21.51 -5.14 -10.31
N GLY A 278 20.86 -5.48 -9.19
CA GLY A 278 21.33 -5.26 -7.82
C GLY A 278 22.63 -5.98 -7.48
N ILE A 279 23.00 -6.98 -8.30
CA ILE A 279 24.32 -7.62 -8.28
C ILE A 279 25.43 -6.62 -8.69
N PHE A 280 25.11 -5.65 -9.54
CA PHE A 280 26.08 -4.71 -10.12
C PHE A 280 26.01 -3.29 -9.52
N LEU A 281 24.84 -2.88 -9.02
CA LEU A 281 24.59 -1.54 -8.46
C LEU A 281 23.81 -1.64 -7.14
N SER A 282 24.22 -0.86 -6.14
CA SER A 282 23.48 -0.68 -4.89
C SER A 282 22.03 -0.26 -5.16
N THR A 283 21.07 -0.85 -4.44
CA THR A 283 19.63 -0.61 -4.58
C THR A 283 19.30 0.87 -4.41
N ARG A 284 19.97 1.54 -3.46
CA ARG A 284 19.91 2.99 -3.26
C ARG A 284 20.24 3.77 -4.52
N THR A 285 21.31 3.40 -5.24
CA THR A 285 21.72 4.10 -6.47
C THR A 285 20.65 3.98 -7.55
N ILE A 286 20.09 2.79 -7.74
CA ILE A 286 19.02 2.55 -8.70
C ILE A 286 17.79 3.41 -8.37
N VAL A 287 17.38 3.43 -7.10
CA VAL A 287 16.22 4.21 -6.64
C VAL A 287 16.45 5.72 -6.83
N LEU A 288 17.64 6.23 -6.53
CA LEU A 288 17.98 7.65 -6.75
C LEU A 288 17.98 8.02 -8.23
N ILE A 289 18.46 7.15 -9.13
CA ILE A 289 18.38 7.36 -10.58
C ILE A 289 16.91 7.42 -11.02
N ILE A 290 16.07 6.51 -10.53
CA ILE A 290 14.64 6.47 -10.87
C ILE A 290 13.93 7.74 -10.37
N ILE A 291 14.14 8.14 -9.11
CA ILE A 291 13.51 9.32 -8.54
C ILE A 291 14.00 10.59 -9.26
N SER A 292 15.30 10.71 -9.52
CA SER A 292 15.85 11.87 -10.23
C SER A 292 15.32 11.97 -11.67
N TYR A 293 15.16 10.85 -12.38
CA TYR A 293 14.50 10.81 -13.67
C TYR A 293 13.04 11.28 -13.58
N GLN A 294 12.27 10.78 -12.61
CA GLN A 294 10.89 11.20 -12.41
C GLN A 294 10.79 12.70 -12.11
N ILE A 295 11.69 13.24 -11.26
CA ILE A 295 11.73 14.67 -10.91
C ILE A 295 12.04 15.49 -12.16
N LEU A 296 13.04 15.06 -12.96
CA LEU A 296 13.38 15.73 -14.21
C LEU A 296 12.16 15.78 -15.15
N MET A 297 11.45 14.66 -15.32
CA MET A 297 10.27 14.58 -16.16
C MET A 297 9.13 15.47 -15.64
N ALA A 298 8.91 15.53 -14.33
CA ALA A 298 7.93 16.42 -13.71
C ALA A 298 8.30 17.91 -13.85
N ILE A 299 9.58 18.26 -13.76
CA ILE A 299 10.04 19.64 -13.97
C ILE A 299 9.85 20.03 -15.43
N LEU A 300 10.23 19.16 -16.37
CA LEU A 300 10.06 19.41 -17.80
C LEU A 300 8.58 19.62 -18.17
N SER A 301 7.66 18.97 -17.46
CA SER A 301 6.23 19.11 -17.72
C SER A 301 5.65 20.41 -17.16
N SER A 302 6.13 20.84 -15.99
CA SER A 302 5.71 22.10 -15.35
C SER A 302 6.01 23.37 -16.18
N ARG A 303 6.97 23.29 -17.11
CA ARG A 303 7.35 24.44 -17.97
C ARG A 303 6.38 24.67 -19.13
N LEU A 304 5.46 23.75 -19.38
CA LEU A 304 4.64 23.76 -20.60
C LEU A 304 3.37 24.60 -20.46
N GLU A 305 2.80 24.80 -19.26
CA GLU A 305 1.53 25.53 -19.13
C GLU A 305 1.47 26.43 -17.87
N LYS A 306 1.05 27.69 -18.05
CA LYS A 306 0.69 28.61 -16.96
C LYS A 306 -0.81 28.54 -16.76
N HIS A 307 -1.27 27.85 -15.71
CA HIS A 307 -2.68 27.83 -15.35
C HIS A 307 -3.06 29.04 -14.47
N PRO A 308 -4.26 29.61 -14.68
CA PRO A 308 -4.79 30.61 -13.76
C PRO A 308 -5.04 29.98 -12.38
N PHE A 309 -4.84 30.77 -11.32
CA PHE A 309 -5.10 30.35 -9.95
C PHE A 309 -6.57 29.94 -9.76
N ASN A 310 -6.80 28.77 -9.17
CA ASN A 310 -8.13 28.31 -8.82
C ASN A 310 -8.47 28.69 -7.37
N PRO A 311 -9.45 29.59 -7.13
CA PRO A 311 -9.84 29.97 -5.77
C PRO A 311 -10.54 28.83 -4.99
N TYR A 312 -11.05 27.80 -5.68
CA TYR A 312 -11.73 26.64 -5.08
C TYR A 312 -10.85 25.38 -5.11
N TRP A 313 -9.54 25.56 -4.92
CA TRP A 313 -8.59 24.46 -4.94
C TRP A 313 -8.73 23.49 -3.76
N PHE A 314 -9.26 23.97 -2.62
CA PHE A 314 -9.42 23.17 -1.41
C PHE A 314 -10.75 22.41 -1.44
N ASP A 315 -10.68 21.13 -1.77
CA ASP A 315 -11.80 20.19 -1.85
C ASP A 315 -11.69 19.07 -0.81
N GLU A 316 -12.56 18.05 -0.89
CA GLU A 316 -12.55 16.94 0.07
C GLU A 316 -11.23 16.16 0.07
N LEU A 317 -10.59 16.00 -1.10
CA LEU A 317 -9.29 15.33 -1.19
C LEU A 317 -8.17 16.15 -0.56
N SER A 318 -8.20 17.48 -0.75
CA SER A 318 -7.26 18.39 -0.10
C SER A 318 -7.39 18.30 1.42
N PHE A 319 -8.63 18.26 1.92
CA PHE A 319 -8.89 18.04 3.34
C PHE A 319 -8.38 16.68 3.84
N VAL A 320 -8.63 15.60 3.09
CA VAL A 320 -8.15 14.24 3.42
C VAL A 320 -6.63 14.19 3.54
N VAL A 321 -5.90 14.80 2.61
CA VAL A 321 -4.42 14.76 2.67
C VAL A 321 -3.87 15.71 3.75
N CYS A 322 -4.50 16.86 3.96
CA CYS A 322 -4.12 17.74 5.07
C CYS A 322 -4.30 17.07 6.43
N ILE A 323 -5.45 16.43 6.67
CA ILE A 323 -5.71 15.77 7.96
C ILE A 323 -4.81 14.55 8.12
N HIS A 324 -4.45 13.84 7.04
CA HIS A 324 -3.43 12.78 7.04
C HIS A 324 -2.08 13.28 7.55
N PHE A 325 -1.57 14.38 7.00
CA PHE A 325 -0.29 14.93 7.45
C PHE A 325 -0.33 15.46 8.89
N ILE A 326 -1.43 16.13 9.27
CA ILE A 326 -1.61 16.59 10.65
C ILE A 326 -1.63 15.39 11.61
N PHE A 327 -2.36 14.32 11.27
CA PHE A 327 -2.41 13.10 12.09
C PHE A 327 -1.01 12.51 12.31
N LEU A 328 -0.21 12.36 11.25
CA LEU A 328 1.15 11.82 11.35
C LEU A 328 2.08 12.73 12.17
N MET A 329 1.98 14.04 12.00
CA MET A 329 2.73 15.02 12.79
C MET A 329 2.38 14.97 14.28
N LEU A 330 1.09 14.85 14.62
CA LEU A 330 0.64 14.74 16.00
C LEU A 330 1.06 13.39 16.60
N LEU A 331 0.94 12.30 15.84
CA LEU A 331 1.28 10.96 16.31
C LEU A 331 2.75 10.87 16.71
N VAL A 332 3.68 11.38 15.90
CA VAL A 332 5.12 11.37 16.22
C VAL A 332 5.48 12.34 17.36
N ALA A 333 4.70 13.40 17.56
CA ALA A 333 4.97 14.38 18.62
C ALA A 333 4.51 13.90 20.01
N PHE A 334 3.42 13.13 20.07
CA PHE A 334 2.80 12.73 21.34
C PHE A 334 3.09 11.28 21.76
N TYR A 335 3.48 10.40 20.85
CA TYR A 335 3.71 8.99 21.16
C TYR A 335 5.17 8.60 20.95
N ASN A 336 5.69 7.80 21.88
CA ASN A 336 7.04 7.27 21.82
C ASN A 336 7.01 5.80 21.36
N PRO A 337 7.73 5.42 20.29
CA PRO A 337 7.76 4.06 19.76
C PRO A 337 8.35 3.03 20.73
N ILE A 338 9.13 3.43 21.74
CA ILE A 338 9.71 2.52 22.74
C ILE A 338 8.62 1.76 23.50
N TYR A 339 7.49 2.41 23.77
CA TYR A 339 6.39 1.81 24.53
C TYR A 339 5.47 0.92 23.68
N VAL A 340 5.79 0.73 22.40
CA VAL A 340 5.00 -0.12 21.52
C VAL A 340 5.32 -1.58 21.76
N VAL A 341 4.26 -2.37 21.95
CA VAL A 341 4.32 -3.83 22.03
C VAL A 341 3.46 -4.40 20.90
N SER A 342 4.10 -4.93 19.88
CA SER A 342 3.43 -5.55 18.74
C SER A 342 3.37 -7.06 18.91
N ARG A 343 2.16 -7.60 19.05
CA ARG A 343 1.89 -9.04 19.12
C ARG A 343 1.25 -9.47 17.81
N GLY A 344 1.80 -10.48 17.16
CA GLY A 344 1.21 -10.92 15.91
C GLY A 344 2.09 -11.86 15.11
N PHE A 345 1.74 -11.93 13.83
CA PHE A 345 2.47 -12.70 12.84
C PHE A 345 3.69 -11.88 12.38
N HIS A 346 4.88 -12.39 12.67
CA HIS A 346 6.14 -11.78 12.25
C HIS A 346 6.96 -12.77 11.43
N GLN A 347 8.14 -12.35 10.97
CA GLN A 347 9.07 -13.26 10.29
C GLN A 347 9.33 -14.49 11.19
N PRO A 348 9.13 -15.72 10.69
CA PRO A 348 9.22 -16.92 11.51
C PRO A 348 10.60 -17.06 12.15
N ILE A 349 10.64 -17.46 13.42
CA ILE A 349 11.86 -17.80 14.14
C ILE A 349 12.09 -19.30 14.01
N GLY A 350 13.30 -19.71 13.67
CA GLY A 350 13.65 -21.10 13.39
C GLY A 350 15.15 -21.29 13.14
N PRO A 351 15.58 -22.41 12.54
CA PRO A 351 16.98 -22.73 12.31
C PRO A 351 17.68 -21.72 11.39
N CYS A 352 18.62 -20.95 11.93
CA CYS A 352 19.37 -19.91 11.20
C CYS A 352 20.14 -20.36 9.96
N GLN A 353 20.40 -21.65 9.82
CA GLN A 353 21.17 -22.22 8.71
C GLN A 353 20.30 -22.46 7.47
N GLU A 354 18.97 -22.47 7.62
CA GLU A 354 18.06 -22.67 6.50
C GLU A 354 17.95 -21.40 5.64
N LYS A 355 18.17 -21.61 4.35
CA LYS A 355 18.06 -20.57 3.34
C LYS A 355 17.05 -20.98 2.29
N THR A 356 16.26 -20.01 1.83
CA THR A 356 15.34 -20.16 0.72
C THR A 356 15.89 -19.42 -0.49
N THR A 357 15.87 -20.08 -1.64
CA THR A 357 16.20 -19.44 -2.91
C THR A 357 15.05 -18.52 -3.34
N LEU A 358 15.37 -17.27 -3.67
CA LEU A 358 14.47 -16.38 -4.40
C LEU A 358 14.35 -16.91 -5.84
N LEU A 359 13.30 -17.70 -6.13
CA LEU A 359 13.08 -18.38 -7.43
C LEU A 359 12.78 -17.43 -8.59
N LEU A 360 12.89 -16.12 -8.39
CA LEU A 360 12.55 -15.17 -9.44
C LEU A 360 13.49 -15.21 -10.65
N GLY A 361 14.67 -15.76 -10.43
CA GLY A 361 15.60 -16.05 -11.49
C GLY A 361 15.13 -17.19 -12.38
N SER A 362 15.04 -18.40 -11.86
CA SER A 362 15.00 -19.61 -12.69
C SER A 362 13.67 -19.87 -13.41
N GLU A 363 12.51 -19.45 -12.89
CA GLU A 363 11.20 -19.67 -13.55
C GLU A 363 10.88 -18.65 -14.65
N ILE A 364 11.32 -17.39 -14.52
CA ILE A 364 10.99 -16.29 -15.45
C ILE A 364 12.20 -15.87 -16.31
N PHE A 365 13.41 -15.94 -15.76
CA PHE A 365 14.65 -15.48 -16.40
C PHE A 365 15.75 -16.52 -16.24
N SER A 366 15.75 -17.56 -17.08
CA SER A 366 16.66 -18.73 -17.02
C SER A 366 18.18 -18.44 -16.93
N PHE A 367 18.62 -17.18 -17.02
CA PHE A 367 20.01 -16.73 -16.90
C PHE A 367 20.36 -16.13 -15.52
N ALA A 368 19.39 -16.00 -14.63
CA ALA A 368 19.55 -15.39 -13.32
C ALA A 368 20.20 -16.34 -12.31
N LYS A 369 21.23 -15.86 -11.60
CA LYS A 369 21.83 -16.58 -10.48
C LYS A 369 20.85 -16.63 -9.32
N ASP A 370 20.70 -17.81 -8.73
CA ASP A 370 19.92 -18.03 -7.52
C ASP A 370 20.43 -17.14 -6.38
N ILE A 371 19.57 -16.25 -5.89
CA ILE A 371 19.85 -15.41 -4.72
C ILE A 371 19.26 -16.13 -3.50
N GLU A 372 20.09 -16.45 -2.52
CA GLU A 372 19.65 -17.06 -1.27
C GLU A 372 19.23 -15.97 -0.27
N LYS A 373 18.08 -16.16 0.40
CA LYS A 373 17.69 -15.40 1.60
C LYS A 373 17.58 -16.33 2.81
N SER A 374 17.79 -15.83 4.03
CA SER A 374 17.51 -16.64 5.22
C SER A 374 16.00 -16.81 5.37
N THR A 375 15.56 -18.04 5.63
CA THR A 375 14.13 -18.35 5.79
C THR A 375 13.60 -17.80 7.10
N TYR A 376 14.39 -17.90 8.16
CA TYR A 376 14.01 -17.54 9.50
C TYR A 376 14.74 -16.30 10.02
N PHE A 377 14.10 -15.65 11.00
CA PHE A 377 14.71 -14.62 11.82
C PHE A 377 15.64 -15.24 12.86
N CYS A 378 16.86 -14.72 12.95
CA CYS A 378 17.91 -15.24 13.80
C CYS A 378 18.08 -14.45 15.09
N LEU A 379 17.74 -15.06 16.23
CA LEU A 379 17.84 -14.44 17.56
C LEU A 379 19.30 -14.11 17.98
N ASN A 380 20.28 -14.87 17.51
CA ASN A 380 21.71 -14.68 17.84
C ASN A 380 22.47 -13.86 16.77
N GLY A 381 21.78 -13.36 15.74
CA GLY A 381 22.37 -12.61 14.63
C GLY A 381 22.55 -11.11 14.92
N THR A 382 22.85 -10.33 13.88
CA THR A 382 22.77 -8.87 13.92
C THR A 382 21.37 -8.47 14.39
N GLY A 383 21.28 -8.00 15.63
CA GLY A 383 20.00 -7.66 16.25
C GLY A 383 19.22 -6.66 15.41
N SER A 384 17.89 -6.75 15.47
CA SER A 384 17.04 -5.80 14.77
C SER A 384 17.35 -4.36 15.24
N GLU A 385 17.33 -3.42 14.30
CA GLU A 385 17.60 -2.00 14.56
C GLU A 385 16.45 -1.33 15.34
N TYR A 386 15.19 -1.78 15.16
CA TYR A 386 13.98 -1.07 15.59
C TYR A 386 13.21 -1.76 16.73
N PHE A 387 13.40 -3.06 16.92
CA PHE A 387 12.74 -3.83 17.97
C PHE A 387 13.68 -4.80 18.68
N ASP A 388 13.28 -5.23 19.86
CA ASP A 388 13.86 -6.34 20.59
C ASP A 388 12.76 -7.11 21.34
N PHE A 389 13.16 -7.89 22.35
CA PHE A 389 12.26 -8.74 23.14
C PHE A 389 12.24 -8.34 24.62
N HIS A 390 12.60 -7.10 24.98
CA HIS A 390 12.73 -6.69 26.38
C HIS A 390 11.41 -6.74 27.17
N CYS A 391 10.28 -6.57 26.49
CA CYS A 391 8.94 -6.65 27.07
C CYS A 391 8.42 -8.08 27.25
N VAL A 392 9.17 -9.09 26.80
CA VAL A 392 8.81 -10.51 26.95
C VAL A 392 9.50 -11.10 28.18
N PRO A 393 8.82 -11.94 29.00
CA PRO A 393 9.45 -12.59 30.14
C PRO A 393 10.72 -13.34 29.75
N GLY A 394 11.85 -13.04 30.40
CA GLY A 394 13.15 -13.65 30.09
C GLY A 394 13.87 -13.06 28.88
N GLY A 395 13.34 -12.00 28.26
CA GLY A 395 14.00 -11.26 27.17
C GLY A 395 14.13 -12.04 25.87
N LYS A 396 13.36 -13.14 25.71
CA LYS A 396 13.36 -14.00 24.53
C LYS A 396 11.94 -14.53 24.30
N PRO A 397 11.52 -14.72 23.03
CA PRO A 397 10.25 -15.36 22.73
C PRO A 397 10.26 -16.82 23.24
N VAL A 398 9.10 -17.29 23.69
CA VAL A 398 8.91 -18.69 24.08
C VAL A 398 8.90 -19.52 22.81
N ILE A 399 9.82 -20.49 22.73
CA ILE A 399 9.96 -21.41 21.59
C ILE A 399 9.49 -22.77 22.08
N ASP A 400 8.18 -23.03 21.93
CA ASP A 400 7.57 -24.32 22.26
C ASP A 400 7.67 -25.32 21.10
N ASP A 401 7.74 -24.82 19.86
CA ASP A 401 7.84 -25.57 18.61
C ASP A 401 9.14 -25.22 17.85
N ASP A 402 9.53 -26.06 16.88
CA ASP A 402 10.73 -25.82 16.03
C ASP A 402 10.64 -24.52 15.21
N ILE A 403 9.43 -24.04 14.92
CA ILE A 403 9.17 -22.82 14.15
C ILE A 403 8.12 -21.96 14.88
N VAL A 404 8.46 -20.71 15.16
CA VAL A 404 7.55 -19.75 15.82
C VAL A 404 7.24 -18.59 14.88
N GLU A 405 6.00 -18.56 14.41
CA GLU A 405 5.47 -17.50 13.53
C GLU A 405 4.77 -16.38 14.29
N TRP A 406 4.28 -16.71 15.49
CA TRP A 406 3.51 -15.81 16.32
C TRP A 406 4.27 -15.47 17.59
N TYR A 407 4.70 -14.22 17.70
CA TYR A 407 5.43 -13.77 18.88
C TYR A 407 5.25 -12.28 19.15
N THR A 408 5.79 -11.84 20.28
CA THR A 408 5.73 -10.44 20.72
C THR A 408 7.07 -9.77 20.45
N ILE A 409 7.04 -8.57 19.86
CA ILE A 409 8.20 -7.68 19.70
C ILE A 409 7.93 -6.34 20.37
N CYS A 410 9.00 -5.67 20.78
CA CYS A 410 8.95 -4.45 21.59
C CYS A 410 9.80 -3.37 20.94
N GLY A 411 9.36 -2.11 20.97
CA GLY A 411 10.13 -0.99 20.44
C GLY A 411 11.48 -0.83 21.15
N LYS A 412 12.57 -0.64 20.40
CA LYS A 412 13.93 -0.59 20.96
C LYS A 412 14.35 0.82 21.36
N GLU A 413 14.89 0.97 22.58
CA GLU A 413 15.34 2.27 23.13
C GLU A 413 16.51 2.88 22.35
N SER A 414 17.51 2.07 21.96
CA SER A 414 18.75 2.55 21.33
C SER A 414 18.56 3.26 19.98
N ASN A 415 17.37 3.16 19.39
CA ASN A 415 17.06 3.80 18.11
C ASN A 415 16.39 5.17 18.30
N TYR A 416 16.23 5.61 19.56
CA TYR A 416 15.52 6.83 19.92
C TYR A 416 16.40 7.88 20.60
N ASP A 417 17.72 7.65 20.64
CA ASP A 417 18.70 8.62 21.12
C ASP A 417 18.58 9.98 20.39
N TYR A 418 18.00 9.98 19.18
CA TYR A 418 17.73 11.16 18.37
C TYR A 418 16.24 11.34 18.02
N GLN A 419 15.32 11.15 18.99
CA GLN A 419 13.87 11.39 18.83
C GLN A 419 13.54 12.68 18.05
N TRP A 420 14.24 13.77 18.36
CA TRP A 420 14.00 15.08 17.75
C TRP A 420 14.34 15.12 16.25
N GLU A 421 15.36 14.39 15.82
CA GLU A 421 15.70 14.27 14.39
C GLU A 421 14.53 13.63 13.64
N TYR A 422 13.96 12.59 14.23
CA TYR A 422 12.85 11.85 13.63
C TYR A 422 11.55 12.68 13.58
N ILE A 423 11.20 13.39 14.67
CA ILE A 423 10.07 14.33 14.69
C ILE A 423 10.27 15.40 13.62
N TYR A 424 11.46 16.01 13.56
CA TYR A 424 11.79 17.04 12.59
C TYR A 424 11.68 16.52 11.15
N LEU A 425 12.17 15.31 10.87
CA LEU A 425 12.07 14.67 9.56
C LEU A 425 10.61 14.50 9.13
N ILE A 426 9.76 13.91 9.99
CA ILE A 426 8.35 13.67 9.68
C ILE A 426 7.62 14.99 9.44
N TRP A 427 7.85 15.98 10.30
CA TRP A 427 7.25 17.31 10.15
C TRP A 427 7.73 18.00 8.87
N PHE A 428 9.02 17.93 8.57
CA PHE A 428 9.60 18.46 7.35
C PHE A 428 8.93 17.85 6.11
N LEU A 429 8.79 16.53 6.05
CA LEU A 429 8.15 15.83 4.95
C LEU A 429 6.67 16.19 4.82
N CYS A 430 5.93 16.25 5.93
CA CYS A 430 4.51 16.61 5.95
C CYS A 430 4.27 18.06 5.50
N ILE A 431 5.08 19.01 5.98
CA ILE A 431 4.99 20.43 5.60
C ILE A 431 5.36 20.62 4.13
N HIS A 432 6.48 20.03 3.68
CA HIS A 432 6.89 20.14 2.27
C HIS A 432 5.89 19.44 1.35
N GLY A 433 5.39 18.27 1.74
CA GLY A 433 4.32 17.58 1.02
C GLY A 433 3.06 18.43 0.91
N SER A 434 2.66 19.10 1.99
CA SER A 434 1.53 20.05 1.99
C SER A 434 1.76 21.23 1.04
N ILE A 435 2.97 21.78 0.99
CA ILE A 435 3.32 22.88 0.06
C ILE A 435 3.26 22.39 -1.38
N ILE A 436 3.79 21.20 -1.68
CA ILE A 436 3.77 20.61 -3.03
C ILE A 436 2.32 20.34 -3.46
N LEU A 437 1.50 19.78 -2.58
CA LEU A 437 0.07 19.56 -2.84
C LEU A 437 -0.68 20.86 -3.05
N TYR A 438 -0.42 21.89 -2.24
CA TYR A 438 -0.99 23.21 -2.45
C TYR A 438 -0.63 23.74 -3.83
N GLN A 439 0.62 23.59 -4.27
CA GLN A 439 1.03 23.99 -5.62
C GLN A 439 0.33 23.18 -6.72
N ALA A 440 0.17 21.87 -6.55
CA ALA A 440 -0.54 21.01 -7.49
C ALA A 440 -2.04 21.34 -7.57
N ALA A 441 -2.69 21.54 -6.41
CA ALA A 441 -4.11 21.79 -6.30
C ALA A 441 -4.49 23.24 -6.70
N SER A 442 -3.73 24.25 -6.26
CA SER A 442 -4.01 25.67 -6.57
C SER A 442 -3.85 26.02 -8.05
N LYS A 443 -3.00 25.28 -8.76
CA LYS A 443 -2.81 25.36 -10.21
C LYS A 443 -3.70 24.41 -10.99
N SER A 444 -4.50 23.60 -10.30
CA SER A 444 -5.44 22.69 -10.94
C SER A 444 -6.64 23.45 -11.51
N TRP A 445 -7.09 23.08 -12.69
CA TRP A 445 -8.19 23.77 -13.37
C TRP A 445 -9.46 23.72 -12.50
N GLY A 446 -10.15 24.85 -12.36
CA GLY A 446 -11.48 24.91 -11.75
C GLY A 446 -12.41 23.86 -12.33
N THR A 447 -12.76 22.86 -11.52
CA THR A 447 -13.71 21.79 -11.80
C THR A 447 -15.02 22.37 -12.33
N GLU A 448 -15.56 21.75 -13.38
CA GLU A 448 -16.93 21.70 -13.95
C GLU A 448 -18.01 22.77 -13.68
N GLN A 449 -17.98 23.56 -12.61
CA GLN A 449 -18.92 24.66 -12.39
C GLN A 449 -18.88 25.72 -13.49
N SER A 450 -17.76 25.85 -14.21
CA SER A 450 -17.69 26.68 -15.43
C SER A 450 -18.50 26.09 -16.59
N ASN A 451 -18.62 24.76 -16.66
CA ASN A 451 -19.42 24.06 -17.66
C ASN A 451 -20.90 23.95 -17.25
N VAL A 452 -21.21 23.86 -15.96
CA VAL A 452 -22.61 23.94 -15.47
C VAL A 452 -23.18 25.34 -15.67
N LYS A 453 -22.40 26.40 -15.45
CA LYS A 453 -22.81 27.77 -15.81
C LYS A 453 -22.94 27.99 -17.32
N LYS A 454 -22.19 27.26 -18.15
CA LYS A 454 -22.32 27.30 -19.62
C LYS A 454 -23.48 26.45 -20.19
N LYS A 455 -24.02 25.51 -19.43
CA LYS A 455 -25.23 24.75 -19.84
C LYS A 455 -26.54 25.42 -19.43
N ASN A 456 -26.48 26.38 -18.51
CA ASN A 456 -27.64 27.12 -18.01
C ASN A 456 -27.72 28.56 -18.56
N ASN A 457 -26.84 28.92 -19.50
CA ASN A 457 -26.91 30.09 -20.37
C ASN A 457 -26.93 29.61 -21.82
#